data_AF-A0A519QGN0-F1
#
_entry.id   AF-A0A519QGN0-F1
#
_cell.length_a   1.000
_cell.length_b   1.000
_cell.length_c   1.000
_cell.angle_alpha   90.00
_cell.angle_beta   90.00
_cell.angle_gamma   90.00
#
_symmetry.space_group_name_H-M   'P 1'
#
loop_
_entity.id
_entity.type
_entity.pdbx_description
1 polymer ?
#
loop_
_entity_poly.entity_id
_entity_poly.type
_entity_poly.pdbx_seq_one_letter_code
_entity_poly.pdbx_strand_id
1 'polypeptide(L)'
;FEITDLFDMHLRPELILLQKTMVSVEGVARRLNPDHDLWAAAQPVVERWIRRELGPQAQIRDAIEELRATLKALSKLAQNPPQARTVIVREARTPVWVIVCVTVATCASMAALVLSLWPAIV
;
A
#
# COMPACT_ATOMS: atom_id res chain seq x y z
N PHE A 1 8.80 -12.88 6.94
CA PHE A 1 7.42 -12.43 7.22
C PHE A 1 7.11 -11.01 6.72
N GLU A 2 8.04 -10.33 6.01
CA GLU A 2 7.85 -8.96 5.49
C GLU A 2 7.22 -8.85 4.08
N ILE A 3 6.77 -9.96 3.47
CA ILE A 3 6.20 -9.95 2.11
C ILE A 3 4.67 -10.11 2.11
N THR A 4 4.05 -10.27 3.28
CA THR A 4 2.59 -10.42 3.42
C THR A 4 1.85 -9.07 3.57
N ASP A 5 2.57 -7.99 3.91
CA ASP A 5 2.00 -6.64 4.08
C ASP A 5 1.90 -5.82 2.78
N LEU A 6 2.58 -6.21 1.70
CA LEU A 6 2.45 -5.51 0.42
C LEU A 6 1.08 -5.73 -0.27
N PHE A 7 0.27 -6.66 0.24
CA PHE A 7 -1.03 -7.02 -0.35
C PHE A 7 -2.21 -7.07 0.62
N ASP A 8 -2.06 -6.68 1.90
CA ASP A 8 -3.11 -6.72 2.95
C ASP A 8 -4.12 -7.87 2.76
N MET A 9 -3.58 -9.07 2.47
CA MET A 9 -4.39 -10.14 1.92
C MET A 9 -4.94 -10.95 3.08
N HIS A 10 -5.97 -10.42 3.76
CA HIS A 10 -6.85 -11.27 4.56
C HIS A 10 -7.35 -12.39 3.63
N LEU A 11 -7.22 -13.65 4.05
CA LEU A 11 -7.75 -14.80 3.32
C LEU A 11 -9.26 -14.59 3.13
N ARG A 12 -9.65 -14.01 1.99
CA ARG A 12 -11.03 -13.77 1.59
C ARG A 12 -11.64 -15.11 1.18
N PRO A 13 -12.55 -15.70 1.98
CA PRO A 13 -13.13 -17.01 1.67
C PRO A 13 -13.85 -17.06 0.32
N GLU A 14 -14.27 -15.91 -0.18
CA GLU A 14 -14.93 -15.73 -1.48
C GLU A 14 -14.02 -16.17 -2.64
N LEU A 15 -12.70 -15.98 -2.53
CA LEU A 15 -11.75 -16.40 -3.56
C LEU A 15 -11.60 -17.92 -3.61
N ILE A 16 -11.75 -18.61 -2.47
CA ILE A 16 -11.74 -20.07 -2.40
C ILE A 16 -13.02 -20.65 -3.01
N LEU A 17 -14.17 -20.00 -2.79
CA LEU A 17 -15.43 -20.41 -3.38
C LEU A 17 -15.41 -20.26 -4.90
N LEU A 18 -14.86 -19.17 -5.43
CA LEU A 18 -14.69 -18.97 -6.87
C LEU A 18 -13.82 -20.09 -7.48
N GLN A 19 -12.70 -20.42 -6.84
CA GLN A 19 -11.84 -21.53 -7.29
C GLN A 19 -12.59 -22.87 -7.30
N LYS A 20 -13.39 -23.17 -6.27
CA LYS A 20 -14.22 -24.38 -6.22
C LYS A 20 -15.23 -24.42 -7.37
N THR A 21 -15.87 -23.29 -7.68
CA THR A 21 -16.82 -23.22 -8.81
C THR A 21 -16.10 -23.41 -10.15
N MET A 22 -14.93 -22.79 -10.34
CA MET A 22 -14.14 -22.94 -11.56
C MET A 22 -13.72 -24.40 -11.79
N VAL A 23 -13.17 -25.06 -10.77
CA VAL A 23 -12.77 -26.47 -10.83
C VAL A 23 -13.98 -27.39 -11.04
N SER A 24 -15.13 -27.08 -10.42
CA SER A 24 -16.37 -27.84 -10.64
C SER A 24 -16.86 -27.72 -12.08
N VAL A 25 -16.81 -26.53 -12.68
CA VAL A 25 -17.21 -26.29 -14.08
C VAL A 25 -16.28 -27.03 -15.03
N GLU A 26 -14.96 -26.95 -14.81
CA GLU A 26 -13.97 -27.71 -15.59
C GLU A 26 -14.21 -29.23 -15.49
N GLY A 27 -14.48 -29.74 -14.28
CA GLY A 27 -14.77 -31.16 -14.06
C GLY A 27 -16.04 -31.64 -14.79
N VAL A 28 -17.07 -30.79 -14.91
CA VAL A 28 -18.27 -31.10 -15.70
C VAL A 28 -17.95 -31.07 -17.19
N ALA A 29 -17.23 -30.05 -17.67
CA ALA A 29 -16.85 -29.94 -19.08
C ALA A 29 -16.00 -31.13 -19.55
N ARG A 30 -15.04 -31.58 -18.72
CA ARG A 30 -14.19 -32.74 -19.01
C ARG A 30 -14.92 -34.09 -18.99
N ARG A 31 -16.06 -34.19 -18.31
CA ARG A 31 -16.94 -35.38 -18.40
C ARG A 31 -17.67 -35.46 -19.75
N LEU A 32 -17.93 -34.32 -20.38
CA LEU A 32 -18.58 -34.24 -21.70
C LEU A 32 -17.56 -34.35 -22.84
N ASN A 33 -16.40 -33.71 -22.68
CA ASN A 33 -15.28 -33.78 -23.61
C ASN A 33 -13.96 -33.92 -22.83
N PRO A 34 -13.34 -35.12 -22.80
CA PRO A 34 -12.13 -35.40 -22.00
C PRO A 34 -10.94 -34.48 -22.28
N ASP A 35 -10.83 -34.00 -23.52
CA ASP A 35 -9.74 -33.17 -24.03
C ASP A 35 -10.07 -31.66 -23.98
N HIS A 36 -11.16 -31.27 -23.31
CA HIS A 36 -11.54 -29.87 -23.16
C HIS A 36 -10.54 -29.11 -22.29
N ASP A 37 -10.04 -27.98 -22.82
CA ASP A 37 -9.17 -27.03 -22.12
C ASP A 37 -9.92 -25.71 -21.87
N LEU A 38 -10.15 -25.40 -20.60
CA LEU A 38 -10.86 -24.20 -20.17
C LEU A 38 -10.06 -22.91 -20.50
N TRP A 39 -8.72 -22.97 -20.49
CA TRP A 39 -7.87 -21.82 -20.80
C TRP A 39 -7.94 -21.45 -22.27
N ALA A 40 -7.84 -22.43 -23.16
CA ALA A 40 -8.01 -22.24 -24.60
C ALA A 40 -9.40 -21.69 -24.93
N ALA A 41 -10.44 -22.15 -24.22
CA ALA A 41 -11.80 -21.65 -24.38
C ALA A 41 -11.95 -20.18 -23.88
N ALA A 42 -11.27 -19.80 -22.81
CA ALA A 42 -11.31 -18.45 -22.24
C ALA A 42 -10.44 -17.44 -23.01
N GLN A 43 -9.38 -17.89 -23.69
CA GLN A 43 -8.41 -17.07 -24.40
C GLN A 43 -9.02 -15.96 -25.29
N PRO A 44 -9.95 -16.24 -26.23
CA PRO A 44 -10.46 -15.20 -27.12
C PRO A 44 -11.32 -14.16 -26.37
N VAL A 45 -11.91 -14.52 -25.23
CA VAL A 45 -12.67 -13.58 -24.39
C VAL A 45 -11.70 -12.62 -23.70
N VAL A 46 -10.64 -13.18 -23.08
CA VAL A 46 -9.61 -12.40 -22.39
C VAL A 46 -8.86 -11.50 -23.38
N GLU A 47 -8.48 -12.01 -24.55
CA GLU A 47 -7.77 -11.21 -25.55
C GLU A 47 -8.60 -10.01 -26.03
N ARG A 48 -9.90 -10.21 -26.30
CA ARG A 48 -10.80 -9.10 -26.66
C ARG A 48 -10.97 -8.08 -25.54
N TRP A 49 -10.94 -8.52 -24.29
CA TRP A 49 -11.01 -7.61 -23.15
C TRP A 49 -9.71 -6.81 -23.00
N ILE A 50 -8.55 -7.48 -23.02
CA ILE A 50 -7.23 -6.83 -22.95
C ILE A 50 -7.08 -5.81 -24.08
N ARG A 51 -7.41 -6.17 -25.33
CA ARG A 51 -7.31 -5.23 -26.46
C ARG A 51 -8.23 -4.00 -26.30
N ARG A 52 -9.37 -4.14 -25.63
CA ARG A 52 -10.33 -3.04 -25.41
C ARG A 52 -9.96 -2.16 -24.23
N GLU A 53 -9.59 -2.76 -23.10
CA GLU A 53 -9.34 -2.03 -21.85
C GLU A 53 -7.88 -1.61 -21.68
N LEU A 54 -6.93 -2.45 -22.10
CA LEU A 54 -5.49 -2.21 -21.97
C LEU A 54 -4.84 -1.80 -23.30
N GLY A 55 -5.63 -1.72 -24.38
CA GLY A 55 -5.14 -1.34 -25.70
C GLY A 55 -4.63 0.10 -25.77
N PRO A 56 -3.85 0.44 -26.82
CA PRO A 56 -3.29 1.78 -26.98
C PRO A 56 -4.37 2.87 -27.08
N GLN A 57 -5.53 2.55 -27.65
CA GLN A 57 -6.67 3.48 -27.71
C GLN A 57 -7.23 3.80 -26.32
N ALA A 58 -7.28 2.81 -25.42
CA ALA A 58 -7.73 3.02 -24.05
C ALA A 58 -6.73 3.87 -23.27
N GLN A 59 -5.44 3.53 -23.35
CA GLN A 59 -4.38 4.30 -22.70
C GLN A 59 -4.36 5.77 -23.15
N ILE A 60 -4.54 6.05 -24.44
CA ILE A 60 -4.62 7.43 -24.95
C ILE A 60 -5.84 8.17 -24.37
N ARG A 61 -7.01 7.52 -24.34
CA ARG A 61 -8.23 8.12 -23.78
C ARG A 61 -8.04 8.44 -22.30
N ASP A 62 -7.51 7.49 -21.53
CA ASP A 62 -7.31 7.62 -20.09
C ASP A 62 -6.29 8.74 -19.80
N ALA A 63 -5.20 8.83 -20.58
CA ALA A 63 -4.22 9.90 -20.48
C ALA A 63 -4.82 11.29 -20.79
N ILE A 64 -5.70 11.40 -21.79
CA ILE A 64 -6.40 12.66 -22.09
C ILE A 64 -7.34 13.05 -20.94
N GLU A 65 -8.02 12.08 -20.35
CA GLU A 65 -8.93 12.31 -19.24
C GLU A 65 -8.19 12.75 -17.97
N GLU A 66 -7.06 12.10 -17.66
CA GLU A 66 -6.17 12.49 -16.57
C GLU A 66 -5.58 13.89 -16.77
N LEU A 67 -5.14 14.22 -18.00
CA LEU A 67 -4.64 15.55 -18.33
C LEU A 67 -5.72 16.62 -18.12
N ARG A 68 -6.96 16.36 -18.56
CA ARG A 68 -8.10 17.27 -18.32
C ARG A 68 -8.40 17.42 -16.84
N ALA A 69 -8.39 16.33 -16.08
CA ALA A 69 -8.61 16.35 -14.64
C ALA A 69 -7.54 17.18 -13.93
N THR A 70 -6.28 17.00 -14.30
CA THR A 70 -5.13 17.74 -13.75
C THR A 70 -5.22 19.22 -14.09
N LEU A 71 -5.53 19.59 -15.34
CA LEU A 71 -5.75 20.97 -15.74
C LEU A 71 -6.90 21.62 -14.97
N LYS A 72 -8.00 20.88 -14.76
CA LYS A 72 -9.14 21.34 -13.97
C LYS A 72 -8.78 21.52 -12.49
N ALA A 73 -7.96 20.63 -11.93
CA ALA A 73 -7.48 20.73 -10.56
C ALA A 73 -6.55 21.94 -10.39
N LEU A 74 -5.60 22.15 -11.30
CA LEU A 74 -4.73 23.33 -11.33
C LEU A 74 -5.53 24.62 -11.47
N SER A 75 -6.48 24.66 -12.40
CA SER A 75 -7.39 25.80 -12.57
C SER A 75 -8.19 26.09 -11.30
N LYS A 76 -8.70 25.05 -10.63
CA LYS A 76 -9.39 25.19 -9.35
C LYS A 76 -8.50 25.75 -8.25
N LEU A 77 -7.24 25.32 -8.16
CA LEU A 77 -6.27 25.84 -7.20
C LEU A 77 -5.90 27.30 -7.49
N ALA A 78 -5.79 27.67 -8.76
CA ALA A 78 -5.56 29.05 -9.17
C ALA A 78 -6.75 29.96 -8.83
N GLN A 79 -7.99 29.47 -8.98
CA GLN A 79 -9.21 30.21 -8.66
C GLN A 79 -9.53 30.23 -7.16
N ASN A 80 -9.27 29.13 -6.46
CA ASN A 80 -9.49 28.97 -5.02
C ASN A 80 -8.18 28.52 -4.37
N PRO A 81 -7.26 29.46 -4.09
CA PRO A 81 -6.07 29.12 -3.32
C PRO A 81 -6.52 28.47 -1.99
N PRO A 82 -5.94 27.33 -1.59
CA PRO A 82 -6.36 26.63 -0.40
C PRO A 82 -6.33 27.60 0.77
N GLN A 83 -7.50 27.85 1.37
CA GLN A 83 -7.58 28.64 2.59
C GLN A 83 -6.66 27.95 3.59
N ALA A 84 -5.72 28.70 4.16
CA ALA A 84 -4.79 28.22 5.17
C ALA A 84 -5.61 27.71 6.35
N ARG A 85 -6.03 26.45 6.27
CA ARG A 85 -6.63 25.71 7.37
C ARG A 85 -5.47 25.58 8.31
N THR A 86 -5.44 26.47 9.29
CA THR A 86 -4.47 26.46 10.38
C THR A 86 -4.63 25.11 11.06
N VAL A 87 -3.88 24.13 10.58
CA VAL A 87 -3.66 22.87 11.27
C VAL A 87 -3.06 23.33 12.58
N ILE A 88 -3.88 23.34 13.62
CA ILE A 88 -3.42 23.57 14.97
C ILE A 88 -2.54 22.35 15.24
N VAL A 89 -1.25 22.50 14.93
CA VAL A 89 -0.23 21.60 15.42
C VAL A 89 -0.36 21.75 16.93
N ARG A 90 -1.08 20.81 17.55
CA ARG A 90 -0.93 20.58 18.97
C ARG A 90 0.53 20.24 19.11
N GLU A 91 1.34 21.22 19.53
CA GLU A 91 2.66 20.93 20.04
C GLU A 91 2.43 19.85 21.11
N ALA A 92 2.82 18.63 20.79
CA ALA A 92 2.85 17.54 21.74
C ALA A 92 3.94 17.93 22.73
N ARG A 93 3.55 18.74 23.73
CA ARG A 93 4.43 19.22 24.78
C ARG A 93 4.99 17.97 25.45
N THR A 94 6.26 17.67 25.19
CA THR A 94 6.92 16.54 25.83
C THR A 94 6.79 16.77 27.33
N PRO A 95 6.21 15.81 28.07
CA PRO A 95 5.92 16.04 29.47
C PRO A 95 7.25 16.17 30.21
N VAL A 96 7.34 17.17 31.11
CA VAL A 96 8.59 17.59 31.77
C VAL A 96 9.33 16.43 32.44
N TRP A 97 8.60 15.41 32.90
CA TRP A 97 9.19 14.20 33.48
C TRP A 97 10.10 13.44 32.49
N VAL A 98 9.83 13.46 31.18
CA VAL A 98 10.68 12.83 30.15
C VAL A 98 12.02 13.54 30.09
N ILE A 99 12.04 14.87 30.15
CA ILE A 99 13.27 15.67 30.17
C ILE A 99 14.07 15.36 31.45
N VAL A 100 13.39 15.29 32.60
CA VAL A 100 14.01 14.92 33.88
C VAL A 100 14.61 13.52 33.84
N CYS A 101 13.91 12.53 33.27
CA CYS A 101 14.43 11.17 33.14
C CYS A 101 15.69 11.12 32.26
N VAL A 102 15.69 11.84 31.13
CA VAL A 102 16.84 11.89 30.21
C VAL A 102 18.05 12.55 30.87
N THR A 103 17.86 13.65 31.60
CA THR A 103 18.97 14.35 32.29
C THR A 103 19.54 13.50 33.42
N VAL A 104 18.68 12.86 34.22
CA VAL A 104 19.12 11.95 35.30
C VAL A 104 19.89 10.74 34.73
N ALA A 105 19.38 10.12 33.65
CA ALA A 105 20.05 9.01 33.00
C ALA A 105 21.44 9.40 32.46
N THR A 106 21.56 10.60 31.89
CA THR A 106 22.82 11.11 31.35
C THR A 106 23.83 11.41 32.46
N CYS A 107 23.41 12.04 33.56
CA CYS A 107 24.28 12.27 34.73
C CYS A 107 24.74 10.97 35.38
N ALA A 108 23.84 9.99 35.52
CA ALA A 108 24.19 8.68 36.08
C ALA A 108 25.20 7.93 35.19
N SER A 109 25.02 7.96 33.86
CA SER A 109 25.95 7.34 32.91
C SER A 109 27.33 8.01 32.93
N MET A 110 27.37 9.34 33.02
CA MET A 110 28.62 10.10 33.11
C MET A 110 29.36 9.82 34.44
N ALA A 111 28.64 9.74 35.55
CA ALA A 111 29.22 9.38 36.85
C ALA A 111 29.79 7.94 36.83
N ALA A 112 29.07 7.00 36.22
CA ALA A 112 29.53 5.62 36.07
C ALA A 112 30.81 5.53 35.21
N LEU A 113 30.89 6.29 34.11
CA LEU A 113 32.09 6.38 33.28
C LEU A 113 33.30 6.90 34.07
N VAL A 114 33.12 7.98 34.85
CA VAL A 114 34.19 8.55 35.68
C VAL A 114 34.68 7.56 36.74
N LEU A 115 33.76 6.88 37.43
CA LEU A 115 34.10 5.83 38.40
C LEU A 115 34.81 4.63 37.76
N SER A 116 34.45 4.26 36.54
CA SER A 116 35.07 3.13 35.82
C SER A 116 36.49 3.42 35.34
N LEU A 117 36.82 4.69 35.06
CA LEU A 117 38.14 5.12 34.58
C LEU A 117 39.11 5.46 35.72
N TRP A 118 38.60 5.66 36.94
CA TRP A 118 39.38 5.95 38.14
C TRP A 118 40.49 4.92 38.46
N PRO A 119 40.25 3.60 38.44
CA PRO A 119 41.28 2.59 38.74
C PRO A 119 42.30 2.38 37.61
N ALA A 120 42.13 3.01 36.44
CA ALA A 120 43.09 2.93 35.33
C ALA A 120 44.09 4.10 35.31
N ILE A 121 43.85 5.16 36.12
CA ILE A 121 44.64 6.39 36.16
C ILE A 121 45.50 6.49 37.44
N VAL A 122 45.20 5.69 38.47
CA VAL A 122 45.96 5.56 39.73
C VAL A 122 46.68 4.22 39.77
#